data_AF-A0A8C6LMG5-F1
#
_entry.id   AF-A0A8C6LMG5-F1
#
_cell.length_a   1.000
_cell.length_b   1.000
_cell.length_c   1.000
_cell.angle_alpha   90.00
_cell.angle_beta   90.00
_cell.angle_gamma   90.00
#
_symmetry.space_group_name_H-M   'P 1'
#
loop_
_entity.id
_entity.type
_entity.pdbx_description
1 polymer ?
#
loop_
_entity_poly.entity_id
_entity_poly.type
_entity_poly.pdbx_seq_one_letter_code
_entity_poly.pdbx_strand_id
1 'polypeptide(L)'
;MVRKCSVVGRSGSVGLHSFPLDLEIRRQWLRSIGVQDNSQLPPGAVVCNQHFTRDSFANMMEFEMGYSARLHLKREAVPTVALP
;
A
#
# COMPACT_ATOMS: atom_id res chain seq x y z
N MET A 1 7.01 14.06 11.94
CA MET A 1 5.67 13.85 11.35
C MET A 1 5.49 12.36 11.12
N VAL A 2 4.61 11.70 11.89
CA VAL A 2 4.33 10.27 11.70
C VAL A 2 3.44 10.12 10.47
N ARG A 3 3.98 9.53 9.39
CA ARG A 3 3.18 9.15 8.23
C ARG A 3 2.28 7.98 8.68
N LYS A 4 0.97 8.19 8.64
CA LYS A 4 -0.02 7.19 9.06
C LYS A 4 -0.64 6.54 7.83
N CYS A 5 -0.87 5.24 7.89
CA CYS A 5 -1.61 4.52 6.85
C CYS A 5 -2.96 5.20 6.57
N SER A 6 -3.31 5.34 5.30
CA SER A 6 -4.59 5.92 4.86
C SER A 6 -5.75 4.93 4.92
N VAL A 7 -5.48 3.66 5.26
CA VAL A 7 -6.52 2.64 5.46
C VAL A 7 -7.30 2.94 6.73
N VAL A 8 -8.61 3.08 6.59
CA VAL A 8 -9.52 3.28 7.73
C VAL A 8 -9.52 2.01 8.60
N GLY A 9 -9.26 2.16 9.90
CA GLY A 9 -9.31 1.06 10.88
C GLY A 9 -7.97 0.43 11.26
N ARG A 10 -6.86 0.71 10.55
CA ARG A 10 -5.52 0.21 10.92
C ARG A 10 -4.47 1.32 10.85
N SER A 11 -3.86 1.63 12.00
CA SER A 11 -2.75 2.59 12.10
C SER A 11 -1.40 1.87 12.01
N GLY A 12 -1.04 1.37 10.83
CA GLY A 12 0.30 0.85 10.57
C GLY A 12 1.27 1.97 10.15
N SER A 13 2.51 1.94 10.66
CA SER A 13 3.59 2.89 10.30
C SER A 13 4.80 2.22 9.63
N VAL A 14 4.75 0.89 9.44
CA VAL A 14 5.85 0.09 8.91
C VAL A 14 5.68 -0.10 7.41
N GLY A 15 6.75 0.14 6.63
CA GLY A 15 6.76 -0.10 5.18
C GLY A 15 5.68 0.69 4.45
N LEU A 16 5.78 2.02 4.46
CA LEU A 16 4.78 2.90 3.85
C LEU A 16 5.02 3.03 2.34
N HIS A 17 4.02 2.64 1.56
CA HIS A 17 4.04 2.71 0.11
C HIS A 17 3.07 3.79 -0.39
N SER A 18 3.54 4.60 -1.33
CA SER A 18 2.70 5.55 -2.04
C SER A 18 1.83 4.84 -3.07
N PHE A 19 0.75 5.50 -3.48
CA PHE A 19 -0.11 5.01 -4.56
C PHE A 19 0.69 4.88 -5.87
N PRO A 20 0.40 3.84 -6.67
CA PRO A 20 1.03 3.66 -7.97
C PRO A 20 0.60 4.75 -8.95
N LEU A 21 1.41 4.93 -10.00
CA LEU A 21 1.12 5.88 -11.08
C LEU A 21 -0.04 5.39 -11.95
N ASP A 22 -0.18 4.07 -12.09
CA ASP A 22 -1.24 3.40 -12.83
C ASP A 22 -2.61 3.66 -12.22
N LEU A 23 -3.49 4.28 -13.01
CA LEU A 23 -4.83 4.65 -12.58
C LEU A 23 -5.67 3.43 -12.22
N GLU A 24 -5.60 2.34 -12.98
CA GLU A 24 -6.39 1.13 -12.72
C GLU A 24 -6.07 0.50 -11.36
N ILE A 25 -4.78 0.32 -11.07
CA ILE A 25 -4.32 -0.21 -9.79
C ILE A 25 -4.66 0.75 -8.66
N ARG A 26 -4.48 2.07 -8.88
CA ARG A 26 -4.88 3.09 -7.92
C ARG A 26 -6.38 3.04 -7.60
N ARG A 27 -7.24 2.81 -8.60
CA ARG A 27 -8.69 2.60 -8.38
C ARG A 27 -8.98 1.33 -7.59
N GLN A 28 -8.24 0.25 -7.84
CA GLN A 28 -8.37 -0.96 -7.03
C GLN A 28 -7.94 -0.71 -5.58
N TRP A 29 -6.84 0.01 -5.36
CA TRP A 29 -6.42 0.41 -4.02
C TRP A 29 -7.52 1.22 -3.32
N LEU A 30 -8.08 2.23 -3.99
CA LEU A 30 -9.19 3.04 -3.47
C LEU A 30 -10.40 2.17 -3.06
N ARG A 31 -10.79 1.24 -3.94
CA ARG A 31 -11.87 0.28 -3.65
C ARG A 31 -11.55 -0.62 -2.46
N SER A 32 -10.34 -1.15 -2.37
CA SER A 32 -9.89 -1.98 -1.23
C SER A 32 -9.96 -1.22 0.09
N ILE A 33 -9.46 0.02 0.13
CA ILE A 33 -9.44 0.82 1.36
C ILE A 33 -10.80 1.45 1.70
N GLY A 34 -11.85 1.18 0.90
CA GLY A 34 -13.19 1.72 1.09
C GLY A 34 -13.29 3.23 0.84
N VAL A 35 -12.29 3.82 0.18
CA VAL A 35 -12.30 5.24 -0.17
C VAL A 35 -12.99 5.37 -1.53
N GLN A 36 -14.02 6.23 -1.61
CA GLN A 36 -14.69 6.48 -2.87
C GLN A 36 -13.68 6.98 -3.92
N ASP A 37 -13.82 6.51 -5.16
CA ASP A 37 -12.96 6.82 -6.32
C ASP A 37 -12.69 8.34 -6.48
N ASN A 38 -13.65 9.15 -6.05
CA ASN A 38 -13.65 10.61 -6.15
C ASN A 38 -13.24 11.35 -4.87
N SER A 39 -12.91 10.64 -3.80
CA SER A 39 -12.42 11.27 -2.57
C SER A 39 -10.98 11.70 -2.79
N GLN A 40 -10.70 12.99 -2.64
CA GLN A 40 -9.34 13.52 -2.74
C GLN A 40 -8.46 12.84 -1.70
N LEU A 41 -7.71 11.81 -2.13
CA LEU A 41 -6.64 11.25 -1.33
C LEU A 41 -5.73 12.41 -0.90
N PRO A 42 -5.46 12.58 0.40
CA PRO A 42 -4.59 13.65 0.85
C PRO A 42 -3.21 13.53 0.18
N PRO A 43 -2.57 14.65 -0.18
CA PRO A 43 -1.20 14.63 -0.68
C PRO A 43 -0.29 14.03 0.41
N GLY A 44 0.13 12.78 0.22
CA GLY A 44 0.82 12.00 1.25
C GLY A 44 0.07 10.74 1.72
N ALA A 45 -1.03 10.38 1.05
CA ALA A 45 -1.71 9.13 1.29
C ALA A 45 -0.76 7.95 1.01
N VAL A 46 -0.63 7.07 1.99
CA VAL A 46 0.30 5.94 1.99
C VAL A 46 -0.37 4.72 2.59
N VAL A 47 0.01 3.54 2.11
CA VAL A 47 -0.50 2.25 2.59
C VAL A 47 0.67 1.45 3.17
N CYS A 48 0.51 0.89 4.37
CA CYS A 48 1.55 0.05 4.95
C CYS A 48 1.63 -1.34 4.29
N ASN A 49 2.83 -1.92 4.30
CA ASN A 49 3.13 -3.22 3.72
C ASN A 49 2.26 -4.37 4.29
N GLN A 50 1.75 -4.24 5.51
CA GLN A 50 0.84 -5.20 6.14
C GLN A 50 -0.47 -5.42 5.37
N HIS A 51 -0.84 -4.48 4.49
CA HIS A 51 -2.02 -4.62 3.64
C HIS A 51 -1.75 -5.39 2.35
N PHE A 52 -0.50 -5.79 2.12
CA PHE A 52 -0.08 -6.53 0.94
C PHE A 52 0.44 -7.89 1.36
N THR A 53 0.15 -8.89 0.55
CA THR A 53 0.71 -10.23 0.73
C THR A 53 2.16 -10.27 0.26
N ARG A 54 2.88 -11.28 0.72
CA ARG A 54 4.26 -11.56 0.32
C ARG A 54 4.45 -11.60 -1.21
N ASP A 55 3.47 -12.12 -1.94
CA ASP A 55 3.53 -12.22 -3.41
C ASP A 55 3.44 -10.85 -4.10
N SER A 56 2.77 -9.88 -3.48
CA SER A 56 2.64 -8.52 -4.01
C SER A 56 3.98 -7.75 -4.04
N PHE A 57 5.01 -8.23 -3.35
CA PHE A 57 6.32 -7.58 -3.34
C PHE A 57 7.23 -8.12 -4.43
N ALA A 58 7.81 -7.22 -5.21
CA ALA A 58 8.77 -7.57 -6.26
C ALA A 58 10.14 -7.95 -5.68
N ASN A 59 10.50 -7.39 -4.53
CA ASN A 59 11.81 -7.55 -3.89
C ASN A 59 11.70 -8.20 -2.49
N MET A 60 10.66 -9.01 -2.24
CA MET A 60 10.47 -9.66 -0.93
C MET A 60 11.73 -10.41 -0.51
N MET A 61 12.28 -11.18 -1.44
CA MET A 61 13.46 -12.01 -1.21
C MET A 61 14.69 -11.18 -0.86
N GLU A 62 14.89 -10.03 -1.51
CA GLU A 62 15.98 -9.09 -1.19
C GLU A 62 15.80 -8.42 0.17
N PHE A 63 14.54 -8.13 0.57
CA PHE A 63 14.24 -7.58 1.88
C PHE A 63 14.47 -8.60 3.00
N GLU A 64 14.02 -9.84 2.82
CA GLU A 64 14.22 -10.93 3.78
C GLU A 64 15.71 -11.25 3.99
N MET A 65 16.52 -11.15 2.93
CA MET A 65 17.97 -11.32 3.01
C MET A 65 18.72 -10.05 3.45
N GLY A 66 18.03 -8.94 3.72
CA GLY A 66 18.65 -7.70 4.19
C GLY A 66 19.39 -6.89 3.12
N TYR A 67 19.31 -7.28 1.84
CA TYR A 67 19.84 -6.48 0.72
C TYR A 67 19.03 -5.21 0.48
N SER A 68 17.74 -5.22 0.82
CA SER A 68 16.85 -4.07 0.70
C SER A 68 16.32 -3.64 2.06
N ALA A 69 16.49 -2.37 2.42
CA ALA A 69 15.89 -1.79 3.63
C ALA A 69 14.40 -1.44 3.44
N ARG A 70 13.89 -1.49 2.20
CA ARG A 70 12.51 -1.15 1.84
C ARG A 70 11.93 -2.21 0.92
N LEU A 71 10.67 -2.55 1.15
CA LEU A 71 9.90 -3.37 0.23
C LEU A 71 9.47 -2.51 -0.98
N HIS A 72 9.37 -3.15 -2.13
CA HIS A 72 8.87 -2.60 -3.39
C HIS A 72 7.69 -3.46 -3.82
N LEU A 73 6.56 -2.80 -4.04
CA LEU A 73 5.38 -3.44 -4.56
C LEU A 73 5.52 -3.63 -6.07
N LYS A 74 5.02 -4.77 -6.56
CA LYS A 74 4.81 -4.97 -7.99
C LYS A 74 3.85 -3.91 -8.51
N ARG A 75 3.93 -3.58 -9.80
CA ARG A 75 3.02 -2.59 -10.42
C ARG A 75 1.56 -2.99 -10.28
N GLU A 76 1.29 -4.28 -10.37
CA GLU A 76 -0.05 -4.88 -10.29
C GLU A 76 -0.47 -5.23 -8.86
N ALA A 77 0.37 -4.95 -7.87
CA ALA A 77 0.08 -5.26 -6.49
C ALA A 77 -1.08 -4.40 -5.97
N VAL A 78 -2.14 -5.07 -5.53
CA VAL A 78 -3.28 -4.44 -4.86
C VAL A 78 -3.30 -4.81 -3.39
N PRO A 79 -3.66 -3.88 -2.48
CA PRO A 79 -3.83 -4.23 -1.09
C PRO A 79 -5.01 -5.16 -0.95
N THR A 80 -4.80 -6.27 -0.26
CA THR A 80 -5.81 -7.32 -0.05
C THR A 80 -6.73 -7.00 1.12
N VAL A 81 -6.66 -5.78 1.68
CA VAL A 81 -7.69 -5.32 2.62
C VAL A 81 -8.99 -5.21 1.85
N ALA A 82 -9.77 -6.29 1.92
CA ALA A 82 -11.21 -6.22 1.91
C ALA A 82 -11.64 -5.61 3.25
N LEU A 83 -12.64 -4.76 3.14
CA LEU A 83 -13.56 -4.28 4.19
C LEU A 83 -13.78 -5.30 5.34
N PRO A 84 -14.10 -4.80 6.56
CA PRO A 84 -13.98 -5.46 7.88
C PRO A 84 -14.34 -6.94 7.99
#